data_AF-A0A959P3V5-F1
#
_entry.id   AF-A0A959P3V5-F1
#
_cell.length_a   1.000
_cell.length_b   1.000
_cell.length_c   1.000
_cell.angle_alpha   90.00
_cell.angle_beta   90.00
_cell.angle_gamma   90.00
#
_symmetry.space_group_name_H-M   'P 1'
#
loop_
_entity.id
_entity.type
_entity.pdbx_description
1 polymer ?
#
loop_
_entity_poly.entity_id
_entity_poly.type
_entity_poly.pdbx_seq_one_letter_code
_entity_poly.pdbx_strand_id
1 'polypeptide(L)'
;MASFEVTGKLKVKMEEQSFSSGFTKREFVLTTEEQYPQDIKFELIKDKTSVIDKFKPNDTIKVSFNLRGNEYNGKYYVNLQAWRVEADENAGAPIPPPLDPMAEPVSAPSVPLSNAGTIDDIGEDDLPF
;
A
#
# COMPACT_ATOMS: atom_id res chain seq x y z
N MET A 1 -15.85 -19.55 -9.49
CA MET A 1 -14.86 -19.79 -8.42
C MET A 1 -15.16 -18.79 -7.33
N ALA A 2 -15.14 -19.19 -6.06
CA ALA A 2 -15.39 -18.25 -4.96
C ALA A 2 -14.20 -17.31 -4.80
N SER A 3 -14.46 -16.01 -4.91
CA SER A 3 -13.52 -14.95 -4.59
C SER A 3 -13.73 -14.51 -3.14
N PHE A 4 -12.63 -14.39 -2.41
CA PHE A 4 -12.62 -13.97 -1.00
C PHE A 4 -11.81 -12.69 -0.86
N GLU A 5 -12.07 -11.97 0.22
CA GLU A 5 -11.35 -10.75 0.56
C GLU A 5 -10.96 -10.78 2.04
N VAL A 6 -9.79 -10.22 2.35
CA VAL A 6 -9.33 -10.03 3.72
C VAL A 6 -8.56 -8.73 3.83
N THR A 7 -8.75 -8.02 4.94
CA THR A 7 -7.97 -6.83 5.28
C THR A 7 -7.04 -7.15 6.44
N GLY A 8 -5.82 -6.63 6.39
CA GLY A 8 -4.85 -6.79 7.47
C GLY A 8 -3.57 -6.03 7.21
N LYS A 9 -2.60 -6.19 8.11
CA LYS A 9 -1.27 -5.57 7.98
C LYS A 9 -0.32 -6.46 7.20
N LEU A 10 0.38 -5.89 6.22
CA LEU A 10 1.45 -6.60 5.52
C LEU A 10 2.61 -6.88 6.50
N LYS A 11 2.88 -8.15 6.81
CA LYS A 11 3.93 -8.52 7.76
C LYS A 11 5.27 -8.76 7.07
N VAL A 12 5.27 -9.59 6.03
CA VAL A 12 6.49 -10.00 5.31
C VAL A 12 6.19 -10.06 3.82
N LYS A 13 7.08 -9.51 3.01
CA LYS A 13 7.16 -9.76 1.56
C LYS A 13 8.38 -10.62 1.29
N MET A 14 8.19 -11.78 0.65
CA MET A 14 9.30 -12.66 0.27
C MET A 14 9.85 -12.25 -1.10
N GLU A 15 11.06 -12.74 -1.42
CA GLU A 15 11.66 -12.54 -2.74
C GLU A 15 10.82 -13.23 -3.83
N GLU A 16 10.91 -12.71 -5.05
CA GLU A 16 10.27 -13.36 -6.20
C GLU A 16 11.04 -14.62 -6.58
N GLN A 17 10.30 -15.71 -6.76
CA GLN A 17 10.80 -16.97 -7.29
C GLN A 17 10.48 -17.04 -8.78
N SER A 18 11.52 -17.14 -9.61
CA SER A 18 11.39 -17.36 -11.05
C SER A 18 11.79 -18.78 -11.40
N PHE A 19 10.99 -19.44 -12.22
CA PHE A 19 11.22 -20.81 -12.69
C PHE A 19 11.54 -20.80 -14.19
N SER A 20 12.31 -21.80 -14.65
CA SER A 20 12.73 -21.92 -16.06
C SER A 20 11.57 -22.00 -17.07
N SER A 21 10.37 -22.35 -16.61
CA SER A 21 9.14 -22.36 -17.40
C SER A 21 8.56 -20.97 -17.70
N GLY A 22 9.17 -19.89 -17.19
CA GLY A 22 8.60 -18.55 -17.24
C GLY A 22 7.49 -18.33 -16.20
N PHE A 23 7.27 -19.29 -15.30
CA PHE A 23 6.40 -19.11 -14.15
C PHE A 23 7.14 -18.25 -13.10
N THR A 24 6.50 -17.19 -12.64
CA THR A 24 6.97 -16.39 -11.51
C THR A 24 5.97 -16.52 -10.37
N LYS A 25 6.49 -16.61 -9.15
CA LYS A 25 5.70 -16.66 -7.92
C LYS A 25 6.33 -15.75 -6.88
N ARG A 26 5.51 -14.99 -6.15
CA ARG A 26 5.95 -14.25 -4.97
C ARG A 26 4.98 -14.52 -3.84
N GLU A 27 5.52 -14.74 -2.64
CA GLU A 27 4.74 -15.01 -1.44
C GLU A 27 4.82 -13.82 -0.48
N PHE A 28 3.77 -13.59 0.28
CA PHE A 28 3.73 -12.59 1.34
C PHE A 28 2.84 -13.05 2.48
N VAL A 29 3.01 -12.45 3.66
CA VAL A 29 2.25 -12.76 4.87
C VAL A 29 1.47 -11.53 5.30
N LEU A 30 0.19 -11.71 5.55
CA LEU A 30 -0.71 -10.71 6.09
C LEU A 30 -1.09 -11.11 7.52
N THR A 31 -1.07 -10.15 8.46
CA THR A 31 -1.62 -10.34 9.80
C THR A 31 -3.04 -9.75 9.83
N THR A 32 -4.05 -10.55 10.17
CA THR A 32 -5.46 -10.09 10.27
C THR A 32 -5.66 -9.14 11.45
N GLU A 33 -6.59 -8.19 11.33
CA GLU A 33 -6.91 -7.21 12.37
C GLU A 33 -8.18 -7.59 13.17
N GLU A 34 -8.26 -8.85 13.60
CA GLU A 34 -9.38 -9.39 14.40
C GLU A 34 -8.97 -9.64 15.86
N GLN A 35 -9.90 -10.08 16.71
CA GLN A 35 -9.64 -10.36 18.14
C GLN A 35 -8.47 -11.33 18.37
N TYR A 36 -8.26 -12.25 17.43
CA TYR A 36 -7.16 -13.20 17.43
C TYR A 36 -6.40 -13.11 16.09
N PRO A 37 -5.43 -12.19 15.98
CA PRO A 37 -4.68 -11.99 14.75
C PRO A 37 -4.04 -13.28 14.25
N GLN A 38 -4.21 -13.55 12.96
CA GLN A 38 -3.59 -14.69 12.29
C GLN A 38 -2.64 -14.23 11.20
N ASP A 39 -1.48 -14.89 11.13
CA ASP A 39 -0.54 -14.71 10.03
C ASP A 39 -0.92 -15.64 8.88
N ILE A 40 -1.43 -15.06 7.80
CA ILE A 40 -1.93 -15.78 6.64
C ILE A 40 -0.98 -15.55 5.46
N LYS A 41 -0.47 -16.65 4.89
CA LYS A 41 0.41 -16.60 3.70
C LYS A 41 -0.42 -16.59 2.42
N PHE A 42 -0.14 -15.63 1.56
CA PHE A 42 -0.70 -15.51 0.22
C PHE A 42 0.37 -15.71 -0.85
N GLU A 43 -0.05 -16.13 -2.04
CA GLU A 43 0.78 -16.19 -3.23
C GLU A 43 0.25 -15.28 -4.33
N LEU A 44 1.18 -14.66 -5.05
CA LEU A 44 0.96 -13.96 -6.30
C LEU A 44 1.69 -14.72 -7.39
N ILE A 45 1.08 -14.83 -8.56
CA ILE A 45 1.63 -15.55 -9.71
C ILE A 45 1.73 -14.64 -10.93
N LYS A 46 2.72 -14.90 -11.80
CA LYS A 46 2.88 -14.23 -13.10
C LYS A 46 2.87 -12.70 -12.99
N ASP A 47 1.95 -12.04 -13.70
CA ASP A 47 1.79 -10.58 -13.76
C ASP A 47 1.39 -9.95 -12.43
N LYS A 48 0.94 -10.75 -11.44
CA LYS A 48 0.52 -10.24 -10.14
C LYS A 48 1.67 -10.14 -9.13
N THR A 49 2.84 -10.71 -9.39
CA THR A 49 3.94 -10.70 -8.42
C THR A 49 4.44 -9.31 -8.06
N SER A 50 4.34 -8.34 -8.99
CA SER A 50 4.75 -6.96 -8.78
C SER A 50 3.71 -6.13 -8.01
N VAL A 51 2.46 -6.58 -7.88
CA VAL A 51 1.38 -5.79 -7.25
C VAL A 51 1.69 -5.47 -5.79
N ILE A 52 2.41 -6.36 -5.10
CA ILE A 52 2.78 -6.17 -3.69
C ILE A 52 3.98 -5.22 -3.52
N ASP A 53 4.69 -4.84 -4.59
CA ASP A 53 5.93 -4.06 -4.46
C ASP A 53 5.72 -2.62 -3.99
N LYS A 54 4.53 -2.07 -4.24
CA LYS A 54 4.13 -0.73 -3.78
C LYS A 54 3.87 -0.64 -2.28
N PHE A 55 3.80 -1.76 -1.56
CA PHE A 55 3.49 -1.80 -0.13
C PHE A 55 4.72 -2.16 0.71
N LYS A 56 4.74 -1.61 1.92
CA LYS A 56 5.79 -1.82 2.92
C LYS A 56 5.25 -2.65 4.09
N PRO A 57 6.12 -3.34 4.85
CA PRO A 57 5.71 -3.95 6.10
C PRO A 57 5.01 -2.94 7.03
N ASN A 58 3.94 -3.40 7.69
CA ASN A 58 2.97 -2.66 8.51
C ASN A 58 1.90 -1.86 7.76
N ASP A 59 1.94 -1.79 6.43
CA ASP A 59 0.84 -1.18 5.67
C ASP A 59 -0.43 -2.00 5.82
N THR A 60 -1.56 -1.35 6.10
CA THR A 60 -2.88 -2.00 6.05
C THR A 60 -3.31 -2.13 4.60
N ILE A 61 -3.54 -3.36 4.16
CA ILE A 61 -3.90 -3.70 2.78
C ILE A 61 -5.13 -4.60 2.76
N LYS A 62 -5.94 -4.43 1.72
CA LYS A 62 -7.03 -5.35 1.37
C LYS A 62 -6.57 -6.27 0.26
N VAL A 63 -6.68 -7.58 0.49
CA VAL A 63 -6.25 -8.63 -0.42
C VAL A 63 -7.48 -9.36 -0.94
N SER A 64 -7.71 -9.32 -2.26
CA SER A 64 -8.70 -10.16 -2.92
C SER A 64 -8.00 -11.39 -3.51
N PHE A 65 -8.51 -12.58 -3.18
CA PHE A 65 -7.87 -13.86 -3.49
C PHE A 65 -8.87 -14.96 -3.85
N ASN A 66 -8.35 -16.06 -4.39
CA ASN A 66 -9.08 -17.28 -4.63
C ASN A 66 -8.53 -18.41 -3.75
N LEU A 67 -9.41 -19.25 -3.22
CA LEU A 67 -9.02 -20.49 -2.54
C LEU A 67 -8.73 -21.56 -3.61
N ARG A 68 -7.48 -21.99 -3.70
CA ARG A 68 -7.05 -23.07 -4.60
C ARG A 68 -6.73 -24.32 -3.77
N GLY A 69 -7.29 -25.44 -4.17
CA GLY A 69 -6.90 -26.76 -3.67
C GLY A 69 -6.09 -27.49 -4.73
N ASN A 70 -5.00 -28.14 -4.32
CA ASN A 70 -4.16 -28.96 -5.16
C ASN A 70 -3.75 -30.22 -4.41
N GLU A 71 -3.75 -31.34 -5.12
CA GLU A 71 -3.31 -32.63 -4.59
C GLU A 71 -1.95 -32.95 -5.19
N TYR A 72 -1.02 -33.38 -4.34
CA TYR A 72 0.30 -33.84 -4.73
C TYR A 72 0.73 -35.01 -3.85
N ASN A 73 0.98 -36.17 -4.47
CA ASN A 73 1.40 -37.41 -3.80
C ASN A 73 0.46 -37.82 -2.65
N GLY A 74 -0.85 -37.77 -2.88
CA GLY A 74 -1.89 -38.10 -1.92
C GLY A 74 -2.10 -37.04 -0.82
N LYS A 75 -1.38 -35.92 -0.86
CA LYS A 75 -1.51 -34.82 0.10
C LYS A 75 -2.24 -33.65 -0.53
N TYR A 76 -3.18 -33.08 0.21
CA TYR A 76 -3.96 -31.93 -0.20
C TYR A 76 -3.34 -30.66 0.37
N TYR A 77 -3.13 -29.68 -0.50
CA TYR A 77 -2.58 -28.37 -0.20
C TYR A 77 -3.61 -27.31 -0.55
N VAL A 78 -3.60 -26.25 0.24
CA VAL A 78 -4.41 -25.06 0.01
C VAL A 78 -3.48 -23.90 -0.29
N ASN A 79 -3.73 -23.24 -1.41
CA ASN A 79 -3.02 -22.05 -1.83
C ASN A 79 -4.01 -20.87 -1.88
N LEU A 80 -3.67 -19.79 -1.18
CA LEU A 80 -4.42 -18.54 -1.21
C LEU A 80 -3.85 -17.65 -2.29
N GLN A 81 -4.42 -17.75 -3.48
CA GLN A 81 -3.91 -17.06 -4.67
C GLN A 81 -4.50 -15.65 -4.74
N ALA A 82 -3.73 -14.67 -4.32
CA ALA A 82 -4.08 -13.26 -4.44
C ALA A 82 -4.04 -12.82 -5.92
N TRP A 83 -5.02 -12.01 -6.30
CA TRP A 83 -5.09 -11.44 -7.66
C TRP A 83 -5.22 -9.91 -7.64
N ARG A 84 -5.59 -9.33 -6.50
CA ARG A 84 -5.64 -7.88 -6.26
C ARG A 84 -5.17 -7.57 -4.84
N VAL A 85 -4.38 -6.50 -4.72
CA VAL A 85 -3.96 -5.93 -3.44
C VAL A 85 -4.11 -4.41 -3.52
N GLU A 86 -4.82 -3.86 -2.55
CA GLU A 86 -5.18 -2.45 -2.47
C GLU A 86 -4.75 -1.89 -1.11
N ALA A 87 -4.40 -0.60 -1.06
CA ALA A 87 -4.27 0.09 0.21
C ALA A 87 -5.66 0.14 0.85
N ASP A 88 -5.73 -0.05 2.16
CA ASP A 88 -6.97 0.20 2.87
C ASP A 88 -7.11 1.72 3.08
N GLU A 89 -7.96 2.35 2.29
CA GLU A 89 -8.21 3.81 2.35
C GLU A 89 -8.89 4.26 3.66
N ASN A 90 -9.25 3.32 4.53
CA ASN A 90 -9.81 3.59 5.85
C ASN A 90 -8.75 3.53 6.96
N ALA A 91 -7.47 3.29 6.63
CA ALA A 91 -6.36 3.49 7.54
C ALA A 91 -6.20 4.99 7.86
N GLY A 92 -6.91 5.42 8.90
CA GLY A 92 -6.93 6.80 9.38
C GLY A 92 -5.54 7.42 9.47
N ALA A 93 -5.48 8.72 9.17
CA ALA A 93 -4.29 9.56 9.27
C ALA A 93 -3.52 9.29 10.58
N PRO A 94 -2.17 9.40 10.57
CA PRO A 94 -1.37 9.17 11.76
C PRO A 94 -1.92 10.02 12.90
N ILE A 95 -2.31 9.35 13.98
CA ILE A 95 -2.74 10.01 15.21
C ILE A 95 -1.52 10.82 15.67
N PRO A 96 -1.57 12.17 15.70
CA PRO A 96 -0.44 12.95 16.17
C PRO A 96 -0.10 12.51 17.61
N PRO A 97 1.19 12.46 17.97
CA PRO A 97 1.59 12.09 19.31
C PRO A 97 0.88 12.97 20.35
N PRO A 98 0.60 12.45 21.56
CA PRO A 98 -0.01 13.24 22.62
C PRO A 98 0.80 14.52 22.83
N LEU A 99 0.12 15.67 22.80
CA LEU A 99 0.72 16.94 23.16
C LEU A 99 1.09 16.88 24.65
N ASP A 100 2.38 16.74 24.96
CA ASP A 100 2.89 16.96 26.31
C ASP A 100 2.60 18.41 26.72
N PRO A 101 1.83 18.67 27.79
CA PRO A 101 1.43 20.02 28.20
C PRO A 101 2.58 20.85 28.83
N MET A 102 3.83 20.44 28.65
CA MET A 102 5.02 21.06 29.26
C MET A 102 6.18 21.31 28.29
N ALA A 103 5.94 21.29 26.98
CA ALA A 103 6.91 21.74 25.99
C ALA A 103 6.75 23.25 25.71
N GLU A 104 7.80 24.02 25.97
CA GLU A 104 7.90 25.44 25.61
C GLU A 104 7.75 25.65 24.08
N PRO A 105 7.22 26.80 23.62
CA PRO A 105 6.97 27.02 22.19
C PRO A 105 8.28 27.14 21.42
N VAL A 106 8.69 26.07 20.75
CA VAL A 106 9.76 26.13 19.75
C VAL A 106 9.23 26.85 18.51
N SER A 107 9.88 27.96 18.21
CA SER A 107 9.62 28.86 17.09
C SER A 107 9.49 28.08 15.76
N ALA A 108 8.35 28.22 15.10
CA ALA A 108 8.15 27.70 13.75
C ALA A 108 9.04 28.47 12.75
N PRO A 109 9.75 27.81 11.82
CA PRO A 109 10.36 28.51 10.71
C PRO A 109 9.25 29.04 9.79
N SER A 110 9.26 30.35 9.57
CA SER A 110 8.37 31.03 8.64
C SER A 110 8.67 30.56 7.21
N VAL A 111 7.69 29.94 6.56
CA VAL A 111 7.71 29.73 5.10
C VAL A 111 7.45 31.08 4.41
N PRO A 112 8.35 31.61 3.55
CA PRO A 112 8.02 32.77 2.74
C PRO A 112 7.02 32.36 1.66
N LEU A 113 5.88 33.08 1.64
CA LEU A 113 4.82 32.96 0.66
C LEU A 113 5.19 33.73 -0.62
N SER A 114 4.90 33.09 -1.75
CA SER A 114 4.64 33.65 -3.09
C SER A 114 5.76 34.37 -3.86
N ASN A 115 6.18 33.76 -4.97
CA ASN A 115 6.66 34.47 -6.15
C ASN A 115 5.66 34.22 -7.30
N ALA A 116 4.63 35.07 -7.36
CA ALA A 116 3.83 35.26 -8.57
C ALA A 116 4.45 36.45 -9.32
N GLY A 117 5.42 36.15 -10.21
CA GLY A 117 6.05 37.12 -11.09
C GLY A 117 5.34 37.11 -12.44
N THR A 118 4.46 38.08 -12.63
CA THR A 118 3.74 38.37 -13.87
C THR A 118 4.71 38.79 -14.98
N ILE A 119 4.40 38.26 -16.15
CA ILE A 119 5.00 38.45 -17.47
C ILE A 119 4.76 39.89 -17.97
N ASP A 120 5.87 40.55 -18.29
CA ASP A 120 6.10 41.63 -19.28
C ASP A 120 5.10 42.78 -19.45
N ASP A 121 5.51 43.94 -18.91
CA ASP A 121 5.74 45.22 -19.60
C ASP A 121 5.30 45.29 -21.09
N ILE A 122 4.15 45.92 -21.33
CA ILE A 122 3.86 46.60 -22.61
C ILE A 122 2.87 47.74 -22.38
N GLY A 123 3.41 48.96 -22.33
CA GLY A 123 2.78 50.18 -22.87
C GLY A 123 1.61 50.78 -22.11
N GLU A 124 1.90 51.56 -21.07
CA GLU A 124 1.12 52.76 -20.76
C GLU A 124 1.43 53.82 -21.83
N ASP A 125 0.52 54.03 -22.79
CA ASP A 125 0.08 55.38 -23.18
C ASP A 125 -1.15 55.31 -24.09
N ASP A 126 -2.11 56.19 -23.81
CA ASP A 126 -3.12 56.72 -24.73
C ASP A 126 -4.39 55.88 -25.06
N LEU A 127 -5.48 56.11 -24.31
CA LEU A 127 -6.83 56.17 -24.90
C LEU A 127 -7.70 57.29 -24.25
N PRO A 128 -8.33 58.15 -25.07
CA PRO A 128 -9.07 59.34 -24.63
C PRO A 128 -10.49 59.05 -24.13
N PHE A 129 -11.04 60.00 -23.35
CA PHE A 129 -12.45 60.08 -22.98
C PHE A 129 -13.38 60.31 -24.18
#